data_AF-A0A7S1AIJ7-F1
#
_entry.id   AF-A0A7S1AIJ7-F1
#
_cell.length_a   1.000
_cell.length_b   1.000
_cell.length_c   1.000
_cell.angle_alpha   90.00
_cell.angle_beta   90.00
_cell.angle_gamma   90.00
#
_symmetry.space_group_name_H-M   'P 1'
#
loop_
_entity.id
_entity.type
_entity.pdbx_description
1 polymer ?
#
loop_
_entity_poly.entity_id
_entity_poly.type
_entity_poly.pdbx_seq_one_letter_code
_entity_poly.pdbx_strand_id
1 'polypeptide(L)'
;RLLRTFRSVRILRFLGFFSKFRLLTLAIQNSVMPFVWALSMVFWGLYLVSVLFLHGVADYVSSGKAHPSHVAELETCFGSLGGSLLTLFMSITGGMDWQVAFEALFHLHTIYGLVLILFVAVMTLAALNIIAGIFVNDAIEM
;
A
#
# COMPACT_ATOMS: atom_id res chain seq x y z
N ARG A 1 -50.06 -23.13 -21.55
CA ARG A 1 -50.06 -21.66 -21.36
C ARG A 1 -49.20 -21.20 -20.17
N LEU A 2 -48.98 -22.02 -19.14
CA LEU A 2 -48.18 -21.70 -17.94
C LEU A 2 -46.64 -21.63 -18.15
N LEU A 3 -46.10 -22.27 -19.20
CA LEU A 3 -44.65 -22.24 -19.51
C LEU A 3 -44.14 -20.86 -19.97
N ARG A 4 -45.02 -19.96 -20.42
CA ARG A 4 -44.65 -18.56 -20.75
C ARG A 4 -44.34 -17.75 -19.48
N THR A 5 -45.04 -18.03 -18.39
CA THR A 5 -44.86 -17.37 -17.08
C THR A 5 -43.51 -17.73 -16.45
N PHE A 6 -43.02 -18.96 -16.66
CA PHE A 6 -41.69 -19.39 -16.21
C PHE A 6 -40.54 -18.60 -16.85
N ARG A 7 -40.69 -18.14 -18.10
CA ARG A 7 -39.68 -17.29 -18.77
C ARG A 7 -39.59 -15.91 -18.11
N SER A 8 -40.73 -15.34 -17.72
CA SER A 8 -40.78 -14.06 -16.99
C SER A 8 -40.17 -14.17 -15.59
N VAL A 9 -40.35 -15.29 -14.88
CA VAL A 9 -39.71 -15.53 -13.57
C VAL A 9 -38.18 -15.63 -13.69
N ARG A 10 -37.66 -16.22 -14.77
CA ARG A 10 -36.20 -16.28 -15.02
C ARG A 10 -35.61 -14.90 -15.27
N ILE A 11 -36.33 -14.04 -16.00
CA ILE A 11 -35.95 -12.65 -16.24
C ILE A 11 -36.00 -11.84 -14.94
N LEU A 12 -37.00 -12.06 -14.06
CA LEU A 12 -37.06 -11.43 -12.74
C LEU A 12 -35.89 -11.84 -11.83
N ARG A 13 -35.44 -13.10 -11.89
CA ARG A 13 -34.22 -13.55 -11.20
C ARG A 13 -32.96 -12.86 -11.74
N PHE A 14 -32.86 -12.71 -13.06
CA PHE A 14 -31.74 -12.01 -13.70
C PHE A 14 -31.75 -10.51 -13.38
N LEU A 15 -32.93 -9.88 -13.33
CA LEU A 15 -33.11 -8.50 -12.88
C LEU A 15 -32.74 -8.33 -11.40
N GLY A 16 -33.05 -9.30 -10.54
CA GLY A 16 -32.59 -9.32 -9.16
C GLY A 16 -31.06 -9.44 -9.02
N PHE A 17 -30.41 -10.26 -9.86
CA PHE A 17 -28.96 -10.34 -9.94
C PHE A 17 -28.34 -9.02 -10.45
N PHE A 18 -28.90 -8.43 -11.50
CA PHE A 18 -28.51 -7.11 -12.01
C PHE A 18 -28.73 -5.99 -10.99
N SER A 19 -29.76 -6.11 -10.14
CA SER A 19 -30.02 -5.15 -9.07
C SER A 19 -28.92 -5.20 -8.00
N LYS A 20 -28.47 -6.41 -7.62
CA LYS A 20 -27.33 -6.59 -6.70
C LYS A 20 -26.02 -6.09 -7.32
N PHE A 21 -25.78 -6.36 -8.60
CA PHE A 21 -24.61 -5.84 -9.32
C PHE A 21 -24.63 -4.31 -9.40
N ARG A 22 -25.78 -3.71 -9.72
CA ARG A 22 -25.95 -2.25 -9.77
C ARG A 22 -25.71 -1.61 -8.40
N LEU A 23 -26.16 -2.26 -7.32
CA LEU A 23 -25.95 -1.81 -5.96
C LEU A 23 -24.46 -1.85 -5.58
N LEU A 24 -23.75 -2.94 -5.92
CA LEU A 24 -22.29 -3.03 -5.75
C LEU A 24 -21.55 -1.97 -6.58
N THR A 25 -21.92 -1.73 -7.84
CA THR A 25 -21.28 -0.68 -8.65
C THR A 25 -21.53 0.72 -8.11
N LEU A 26 -22.74 0.98 -7.58
CA LEU A 26 -23.07 2.27 -6.96
C LEU A 26 -22.25 2.47 -5.67
N ALA A 27 -22.14 1.42 -4.85
CA ALA A 27 -21.31 1.43 -3.64
C ALA A 27 -19.83 1.69 -4.00
N ILE A 28 -19.27 0.96 -4.98
CA ILE A 28 -17.90 1.19 -5.46
C ILE A 28 -17.71 2.63 -5.93
N GLN A 29 -18.62 3.15 -6.76
CA GLN A 29 -18.55 4.53 -7.27
C GLN A 29 -18.56 5.56 -6.14
N ASN A 30 -19.37 5.36 -5.11
CA ASN A 30 -19.42 6.24 -3.94
C ASN A 30 -18.16 6.13 -3.08
N SER A 31 -17.51 4.97 -3.04
CA SER A 31 -16.27 4.73 -2.29
C SER A 31 -14.97 5.14 -3.02
N VAL A 32 -15.04 5.55 -4.30
CA VAL A 32 -13.84 5.97 -5.07
C VAL A 32 -13.15 7.18 -4.44
N MET A 33 -13.92 8.18 -4.00
CA MET A 33 -13.31 9.42 -3.49
C MET A 33 -12.59 9.19 -2.14
N PRO A 34 -13.18 8.53 -1.13
CA PRO A 34 -12.46 8.11 0.07
C PRO A 34 -11.22 7.24 -0.24
N PHE A 35 -11.31 6.37 -1.25
CA PHE A 35 -10.18 5.53 -1.69
C PHE A 35 -9.03 6.31 -2.27
N VAL A 36 -9.30 7.35 -3.07
CA VAL A 36 -8.25 8.25 -3.57
C VAL A 36 -7.55 8.97 -2.42
N TRP A 37 -8.28 9.43 -1.40
CA TRP A 37 -7.69 10.06 -0.22
C TRP A 37 -6.84 9.09 0.60
N ALA A 38 -7.33 7.87 0.80
CA ALA A 38 -6.58 6.82 1.49
C ALA A 38 -5.28 6.47 0.76
N LEU A 39 -5.33 6.29 -0.57
CA LEU A 39 -4.16 6.03 -1.39
C LEU A 39 -3.17 7.20 -1.36
N SER A 40 -3.68 8.44 -1.36
CA SER A 40 -2.85 9.64 -1.24
C SER A 40 -2.11 9.69 0.10
N MET A 41 -2.79 9.34 1.20
CA MET A 41 -2.17 9.27 2.54
C MET A 41 -1.05 8.22 2.58
N VAL A 42 -1.29 7.03 2.02
CA VAL A 42 -0.27 5.97 1.91
C VAL A 42 0.91 6.44 1.06
N PHE A 43 0.64 7.05 -0.10
CA PHE A 43 1.69 7.58 -0.98
C PHE A 43 2.56 8.63 -0.28
N TRP A 44 1.96 9.57 0.45
CA TRP A 44 2.72 10.58 1.20
C TRP A 44 3.59 9.96 2.29
N GLY A 45 3.09 8.96 3.01
CA GLY A 45 3.89 8.22 3.99
C GLY A 45 5.09 7.52 3.35
N LEU A 46 4.87 6.84 2.22
CA LEU A 46 5.93 6.21 1.43
C LEU A 46 6.95 7.22 0.92
N TYR A 47 6.50 8.36 0.41
CA TYR A 47 7.35 9.40 -0.17
C TYR A 47 8.28 10.04 0.86
N LEU A 48 7.73 10.43 2.03
CA LEU A 48 8.53 11.08 3.08
C LEU A 48 9.64 10.17 3.59
N VAL A 49 9.34 8.90 3.86
CA VAL A 49 10.32 7.93 4.34
C VAL A 49 11.31 7.55 3.23
N SER A 50 10.84 7.43 1.98
CA SER A 50 11.71 7.20 0.82
C SER A 50 12.77 8.28 0.65
N VAL A 51 12.37 9.56 0.75
CA VAL A 51 13.30 10.69 0.62
C VAL A 51 14.30 10.71 1.77
N LEU A 52 13.85 10.43 3.00
CA LEU A 52 14.73 10.34 4.16
C LEU A 52 15.82 9.28 3.98
N PHE A 53 15.45 8.08 3.51
CA PHE A 53 16.42 7.01 3.26
C PHE A 53 17.33 7.31 2.07
N LEU A 54 16.78 7.81 0.97
CA LEU A 54 17.56 8.18 -0.20
C LEU A 54 18.62 9.25 0.14
N HIS A 55 18.26 10.22 0.98
CA HIS A 55 19.21 11.24 1.46
C HIS A 55 20.32 10.60 2.31
N GLY A 56 19.98 9.72 3.25
CA GLY A 56 20.97 8.99 4.06
C GLY A 56 21.93 8.14 3.22
N VAL A 57 21.42 7.49 2.16
CA VAL A 57 22.25 6.74 1.20
C VAL A 57 23.18 7.68 0.44
N ALA A 58 22.67 8.79 -0.08
CA ALA A 58 23.48 9.77 -0.81
C ALA A 58 24.61 10.34 0.07
N ASP A 59 24.33 10.65 1.33
CA ASP A 59 25.32 11.15 2.29
C ASP A 59 26.38 10.09 2.61
N TYR A 60 25.97 8.84 2.80
CA TYR A 60 26.90 7.73 3.06
C TYR A 60 27.81 7.45 1.87
N VAL A 61 27.28 7.42 0.65
CA VAL A 61 28.06 7.21 -0.59
C VAL A 61 29.02 8.39 -0.83
N SER A 62 28.57 9.63 -0.63
CA SER A 62 29.41 10.81 -0.82
C SER A 62 30.51 10.99 0.23
N SER A 63 30.39 10.34 1.40
CA SER A 63 31.38 10.40 2.47
C SER A 63 32.76 9.79 2.12
N GLY A 64 32.84 9.00 1.05
CA GLY A 64 34.08 8.33 0.61
C GLY A 64 34.56 7.20 1.52
N LYS A 65 33.82 6.87 2.58
CA LYS A 65 34.11 5.77 3.53
C LYS A 65 33.23 4.53 3.31
N ALA A 66 32.36 4.57 2.30
CA ALA A 66 31.39 3.52 2.05
C ALA A 66 32.07 2.25 1.51
N HIS A 67 31.80 1.11 2.15
CA HIS A 67 32.25 -0.19 1.65
C HIS A 67 31.44 -0.58 0.39
N PRO A 68 32.09 -1.03 -0.72
CA PRO A 68 31.40 -1.30 -1.98
C PRO A 68 30.21 -2.27 -1.89
N SER A 69 30.30 -3.28 -1.00
CA SER A 69 29.20 -4.22 -0.78
C SER A 69 27.97 -3.56 -0.16
N HIS A 70 28.16 -2.69 0.85
CA HIS A 70 27.05 -1.98 1.48
C HIS A 70 26.36 -1.02 0.50
N VAL A 71 27.15 -0.39 -0.39
CA VAL A 71 26.60 0.49 -1.44
C VAL A 71 25.71 -0.30 -2.39
N ALA A 72 26.14 -1.47 -2.86
CA ALA A 72 25.34 -2.29 -3.77
C ALA A 72 23.99 -2.73 -3.15
N GLU A 73 23.99 -3.09 -1.86
CA GLU A 73 22.77 -3.47 -1.14
C GLU A 73 21.82 -2.27 -0.95
N LEU A 74 22.38 -1.12 -0.56
CA LEU A 74 21.64 0.13 -0.44
C LEU A 74 21.09 0.62 -1.78
N GLU A 75 21.84 0.50 -2.88
CA GLU A 75 21.38 0.89 -4.21
C GLU A 75 20.26 -0.01 -4.73
N THR A 76 20.31 -1.31 -4.40
CA THR A 76 19.27 -2.27 -4.77
C THR A 76 17.92 -1.91 -4.14
N CYS A 77 17.93 -1.45 -2.88
CA CYS A 77 16.69 -1.12 -2.15
C CYS A 77 16.30 0.37 -2.25
N PHE A 78 17.29 1.27 -2.26
CA PHE A 78 17.14 2.71 -2.04
C PHE A 78 18.00 3.56 -2.98
N GLY A 79 18.45 3.03 -4.12
CA GLY A 79 19.31 3.76 -5.08
C GLY A 79 18.59 4.82 -5.91
N SER A 80 17.26 4.82 -5.92
CA SER A 80 16.44 5.85 -6.58
C SER A 80 15.15 6.07 -5.81
N LEU A 81 14.53 7.24 -5.98
CA LEU A 81 13.24 7.53 -5.34
C LEU A 81 12.17 6.48 -5.68
N GLY A 82 12.08 6.08 -6.95
CA GLY A 82 11.14 5.04 -7.38
C GLY A 82 11.44 3.67 -6.77
N GLY A 83 12.73 3.32 -6.67
CA GLY A 83 13.19 2.10 -5.99
C GLY A 83 12.81 2.11 -4.51
N SER A 84 13.11 3.19 -3.79
CA SER A 84 12.76 3.36 -2.37
C SER A 84 11.25 3.25 -2.14
N LEU A 85 10.44 3.91 -2.98
CA LEU A 85 8.98 3.85 -2.91
C LEU A 85 8.48 2.42 -3.08
N LEU A 86 9.02 1.68 -4.05
CA LEU A 86 8.67 0.29 -4.32
C LEU A 86 9.10 -0.61 -3.15
N THR A 87 10.32 -0.47 -2.65
CA THR A 87 10.85 -1.23 -1.49
C THR A 87 9.98 -1.05 -0.26
N LEU A 88 9.62 0.19 0.07
CA LEU A 88 8.75 0.47 1.22
C LEU A 88 7.33 -0.07 1.01
N PHE A 89 6.79 0.03 -0.20
CA PHE A 89 5.49 -0.53 -0.53
C PHE A 89 5.49 -2.06 -0.42
N MET A 90 6.54 -2.73 -0.93
CA MET A 90 6.72 -4.18 -0.80
C MET A 90 6.86 -4.59 0.67
N SER A 91 7.56 -3.79 1.49
CA SER A 91 7.75 -4.04 2.92
C SER A 91 6.44 -4.04 3.72
N ILE A 92 5.46 -3.19 3.35
CA ILE A 92 4.17 -3.11 4.05
C ILE A 92 3.08 -4.02 3.46
N THR A 93 3.27 -4.48 2.22
CA THR A 93 2.32 -5.37 1.52
C THR A 93 2.75 -6.84 1.51
N GLY A 94 3.96 -7.15 1.98
CA GLY A 94 4.52 -8.50 1.96
C GLY A 94 5.09 -8.92 0.60
N GLY A 95 5.40 -7.96 -0.29
CA GLY A 95 6.08 -8.22 -1.55
C GLY A 95 7.56 -8.60 -1.39
N MET A 96 8.17 -8.26 -0.25
CA MET A 96 9.51 -8.67 0.16
C MET A 96 9.58 -8.79 1.68
N ASP A 97 10.57 -9.52 2.18
CA ASP A 97 10.90 -9.48 3.61
C ASP A 97 11.51 -8.11 3.95
N TRP A 98 10.86 -7.37 4.85
CA TRP A 98 11.33 -6.07 5.29
C TRP A 98 12.68 -6.17 6.03
N GLN A 99 13.08 -7.36 6.50
CA GLN A 99 14.41 -7.62 7.05
C GLN A 99 15.52 -7.27 6.04
N VAL A 100 15.31 -7.54 4.74
CA VAL A 100 16.31 -7.24 3.70
C VAL A 100 16.55 -5.72 3.60
N ALA A 101 15.47 -4.94 3.63
CA ALA A 101 15.56 -3.48 3.64
C ALA A 101 16.19 -2.96 4.96
N PHE A 102 15.89 -3.62 6.08
CA PHE A 102 16.47 -3.30 7.39
C PHE A 102 17.98 -3.52 7.43
N GLU A 103 18.46 -4.67 6.96
CA GLU A 103 19.89 -5.01 6.91
C GLU A 103 20.66 -4.00 6.06
N ALA A 104 20.14 -3.65 4.88
CA ALA A 104 20.72 -2.62 4.04
C ALA A 104 20.85 -1.26 4.77
N LEU A 105 19.77 -0.79 5.41
CA LEU A 105 19.77 0.48 6.16
C LEU A 105 20.62 0.45 7.44
N PHE A 106 20.83 -0.72 8.04
CA PHE A 106 21.65 -0.88 9.24
C PHE A 106 23.13 -0.53 8.99
N HIS A 107 23.59 -0.66 7.74
CA HIS A 107 24.94 -0.23 7.33
C HIS A 107 25.16 1.28 7.40
N LEU A 108 24.10 2.09 7.32
CA LEU A 108 24.18 3.55 7.45
C LEU A 108 24.35 3.95 8.90
N HIS A 109 23.33 3.66 9.71
CA HIS A 109 23.25 3.94 11.13
C HIS A 109 22.01 3.25 11.71
N THR A 110 22.07 2.82 12.96
CA THR A 110 20.96 2.13 13.65
C THR A 110 19.64 2.91 13.63
N ILE A 111 19.72 4.25 13.57
CA ILE A 111 18.54 5.11 13.51
C ILE A 111 17.67 4.85 12.26
N TYR A 112 18.28 4.56 11.11
CA TYR A 112 17.53 4.31 9.87
C TYR A 112 16.76 2.99 9.95
N GLY A 113 17.36 1.96 10.54
CA GLY A 113 16.67 0.70 10.84
C GLY A 113 15.49 0.89 11.80
N LEU A 114 15.66 1.70 12.86
CA LEU A 114 14.55 2.02 13.78
C LEU A 114 13.42 2.78 13.09
N VAL A 115 13.74 3.73 12.20
CA VAL A 115 12.75 4.46 11.39
C VAL A 115 11.98 3.49 10.48
N LEU A 116 12.66 2.52 9.84
CA LEU A 116 12.00 1.51 9.01
C LEU A 116 11.03 0.65 9.83
N ILE A 117 11.46 0.16 11.00
CA ILE A 117 10.60 -0.67 11.88
C ILE A 117 9.36 0.12 12.30
N LEU A 118 9.54 1.38 12.74
CA LEU A 118 8.43 2.24 13.12
C LEU A 118 7.49 2.50 11.94
N PHE A 119 8.03 2.77 10.75
CA PHE A 119 7.25 2.95 9.54
C PHE A 119 6.41 1.70 9.20
N VAL A 120 7.03 0.51 9.17
CA VAL A 120 6.34 -0.74 8.89
C VAL A 120 5.25 -1.00 9.93
N ALA A 121 5.54 -0.81 11.21
CA ALA A 121 4.57 -0.98 12.29
C ALA A 121 3.37 -0.01 12.16
N VAL A 122 3.62 1.28 11.94
CA VAL A 122 2.56 2.29 11.77
C VAL A 122 1.72 1.99 10.53
N MET A 123 2.35 1.64 9.41
CA MET A 123 1.62 1.36 8.17
C MET A 123 0.75 0.10 8.28
N THR A 124 1.30 -0.99 8.81
CA THR A 124 0.61 -2.29 8.88
C THR A 124 -0.40 -2.37 10.02
N LEU A 125 -0.08 -1.83 11.21
CA LEU A 125 -0.95 -1.94 12.38
C LEU A 125 -1.98 -0.81 12.47
N ALA A 126 -1.64 0.39 12.01
CA ALA A 126 -2.52 1.56 12.13
C ALA A 126 -3.08 2.00 10.77
N ALA A 127 -2.24 2.45 9.84
CA ALA A 127 -2.72 3.14 8.63
C ALA A 127 -3.63 2.26 7.77
N LEU A 128 -3.17 1.06 7.39
CA LEU A 128 -3.96 0.14 6.56
C LEU A 128 -5.23 -0.34 7.29
N ASN A 129 -5.15 -0.55 8.61
CA ASN A 129 -6.30 -0.97 9.42
C ASN A 129 -7.33 0.15 9.62
N ILE A 130 -6.89 1.40 9.80
CA ILE A 130 -7.77 2.58 9.86
C ILE A 130 -8.48 2.76 8.53
N ILE A 131 -7.75 2.66 7.41
CA ILE A 131 -8.33 2.74 6.07
C ILE A 131 -9.38 1.64 5.88
N ALA A 132 -9.05 0.38 6.20
CA ALA A 132 -10.00 -0.72 6.14
C ALA A 132 -11.22 -0.49 7.04
N GLY A 133 -11.01 0.03 8.27
CA GLY A 133 -12.07 0.36 9.21
C GLY A 133 -13.04 1.42 8.68
N ILE A 134 -12.53 2.47 8.03
CA ILE A 134 -13.35 3.51 7.38
C ILE A 134 -14.21 2.88 6.28
N PHE A 135 -13.62 2.04 5.40
CA PHE A 135 -14.40 1.37 4.35
C PHE A 135 -15.47 0.43 4.87
N VAL A 136 -15.18 -0.29 5.95
CA VAL A 136 -16.17 -1.16 6.60
C VAL A 136 -17.30 -0.33 7.20
N ASN A 137 -16.98 0.81 7.85
CA ASN A 137 -17.98 1.71 8.41
C ASN A 137 -18.88 2.29 7.33
N ASP A 138 -18.29 2.83 6.25
CA ASP A 138 -19.03 3.38 5.11
C ASP A 138 -19.94 2.32 4.46
N ALA A 139 -19.51 1.07 4.39
CA ALA A 139 -20.31 -0.03 3.84
C ALA A 139 -21.47 -0.47 4.75
N ILE A 140 -21.38 -0.24 6.06
CA ILE A 140 -22.46 -0.52 7.03
C ILE A 140 -23.50 0.62 7.04
N GLU A 141 -23.06 1.86 6.80
CA GLU A 141 -23.93 3.04 6.78
C GLU A 141 -24.75 3.19 5.47
N MET A 142 -24.37 2.49 4.38
CA MET A 142 -25.11 2.44 3.10
C MET A 142 -26.24 1.40 3.08
#